data_AF-A0A7Y8LP21-F1
#
_entry.id   AF-A0A7Y8LP21-F1
#
_cell.length_a   1.000
_cell.length_b   1.000
_cell.length_c   1.000
_cell.angle_alpha   90.00
_cell.angle_beta   90.00
_cell.angle_gamma   90.00
#
_symmetry.space_group_name_H-M   'P 1'
#
loop_
_entity.id
_entity.type
_entity.pdbx_description
1 polymer ?
#
loop_
_entity_poly.entity_id
_entity_poly.type
_entity_poly.pdbx_seq_one_letter_code
_entity_poly.pdbx_strand_id
1 'polypeptide(L)'
;MGIPDNILLKKSSLTVKEFDIIKTHTIIGEKILSKSTHPKIIMSVSIALNHHEKWDGSGYPRGLIGEQIPIEARIVMICDIYDAMRSTRPF
;
A
#
# COMPACT_ATOMS: atom_id res chain seq x y z
N MET A 1 -8.19 -2.96 11.54
CA MET A 1 -9.01 -2.65 10.35
C MET A 1 -8.46 -3.42 9.16
N GLY A 2 -9.23 -4.39 8.66
CA GLY A 2 -8.87 -5.22 7.49
C GLY A 2 -7.88 -6.34 7.75
N ILE A 3 -6.73 -6.02 8.35
CA ILE A 3 -5.68 -6.98 8.69
C ILE A 3 -5.85 -7.48 10.13
N PRO A 4 -5.71 -8.79 10.41
CA PRO A 4 -5.71 -9.33 11.76
C PRO A 4 -4.56 -8.78 12.63
N ASP A 5 -4.87 -8.42 13.88
CA ASP A 5 -3.90 -7.80 14.79
C ASP A 5 -2.70 -8.70 15.10
N ASN A 6 -2.89 -10.01 15.18
CA ASN A 6 -1.81 -10.98 15.39
C ASN A 6 -0.79 -11.01 14.23
N ILE A 7 -1.18 -10.53 13.04
CA ILE A 7 -0.29 -10.36 11.89
C ILE A 7 0.27 -8.93 11.88
N LEU A 8 -0.59 -7.92 12.03
CA LEU A 8 -0.21 -6.51 11.94
C LEU A 8 0.77 -6.08 13.05
N LEU A 9 0.60 -6.62 14.26
CA LEU A 9 1.38 -6.26 15.45
C LEU A 9 2.47 -7.28 15.79
N LYS A 10 2.76 -8.22 14.87
CA LYS A 10 3.78 -9.23 15.06
C LYS A 10 5.16 -8.57 15.15
N LYS A 11 5.92 -8.92 16.20
CA LYS A 11 7.28 -8.41 16.45
C LYS A 11 8.40 -9.21 15.78
N SER A 12 8.05 -10.25 15.02
CA SER A 12 8.99 -11.06 14.26
C SER A 12 8.66 -10.99 12.78
N SER A 13 9.58 -11.46 11.94
CA SER A 13 9.37 -11.49 10.49
C SER A 13 8.07 -12.21 10.13
N LEU A 14 7.37 -11.64 9.14
CA LEU A 14 6.20 -12.25 8.55
C LEU A 14 6.61 -13.42 7.66
N THR A 15 5.84 -14.50 7.72
CA THR A 15 5.86 -15.57 6.72
C THR A 15 5.30 -15.05 5.39
N VAL A 16 5.56 -15.76 4.30
CA VAL A 16 5.03 -15.41 2.98
C VAL A 16 3.50 -15.27 3.00
N LYS A 17 2.81 -16.21 3.65
CA LYS A 17 1.34 -16.18 3.77
C LYS A 17 0.83 -14.99 4.58
N GLU A 18 1.51 -14.64 5.67
CA GLU A 18 1.16 -13.46 6.47
C GLU A 18 1.40 -12.17 5.69
N PHE A 19 2.49 -12.12 4.92
CA PHE A 19 2.77 -10.98 4.05
C PHE A 19 1.74 -10.84 2.94
N ASP A 20 1.26 -11.94 2.35
CA ASP A 20 0.17 -11.91 1.37
C ASP A 20 -1.14 -11.36 1.97
N ILE A 21 -1.41 -11.65 3.24
CA ILE A 21 -2.53 -11.03 3.97
C ILE A 21 -2.27 -9.53 4.13
N ILE A 22 -1.08 -9.10 4.52
CA ILE A 22 -0.73 -7.68 4.63
C ILE A 22 -0.97 -6.93 3.32
N LYS A 23 -0.57 -7.48 2.17
CA LYS A 23 -0.78 -6.85 0.85
C LYS A 23 -2.22 -6.46 0.57
N THR A 24 -3.19 -7.19 1.15
CA THR A 24 -4.62 -6.93 0.95
C THR A 24 -5.09 -5.57 1.48
N HIS A 25 -4.30 -4.89 2.33
CA HIS A 25 -4.66 -3.56 2.84
C HIS A 25 -4.85 -2.53 1.71
N THR A 26 -4.16 -2.70 0.58
CA THR A 26 -4.31 -1.84 -0.61
C THR A 26 -5.74 -1.87 -1.14
N ILE A 27 -6.28 -3.08 -1.35
CA ILE A 27 -7.64 -3.34 -1.81
C ILE A 27 -8.67 -2.96 -0.74
N ILE A 28 -8.38 -3.23 0.53
CA ILE A 28 -9.28 -2.86 1.63
C ILE A 28 -9.38 -1.32 1.75
N GLY A 29 -8.25 -0.62 1.64
CA GLY A 29 -8.20 0.84 1.65
C GLY A 29 -8.98 1.46 0.50
N GLU A 30 -8.78 0.95 -0.73
CA GLU A 30 -9.57 1.34 -1.90
C GLU A 30 -11.07 1.19 -1.63
N LYS A 31 -11.53 0.02 -1.15
CA LYS A 31 -12.95 -0.25 -0.85
C LYS A 31 -13.53 0.67 0.22
N ILE A 32 -12.75 1.02 1.24
CA ILE A 32 -13.20 1.94 2.30
C ILE A 32 -13.37 3.35 1.73
N LEU A 33 -12.36 3.83 0.98
CA LEU A 33 -12.34 5.20 0.46
C LEU A 33 -13.33 5.41 -0.70
N SER A 34 -13.58 4.37 -1.51
CA SER A 34 -14.49 4.41 -2.67
C SER A 34 -15.95 4.69 -2.29
N LYS A 35 -16.29 4.66 -1.01
CA LYS A 35 -17.63 5.04 -0.51
C LYS A 35 -17.87 6.55 -0.53
N SER A 36 -16.81 7.36 -0.68
CA SER A 36 -16.91 8.82 -0.74
C SER A 36 -16.95 9.31 -2.18
N THR A 37 -17.81 10.31 -2.44
CA THR A 37 -17.84 11.04 -3.71
C THR A 37 -17.04 12.34 -3.67
N HIS A 38 -16.39 12.66 -2.54
CA HIS A 38 -15.66 13.91 -2.39
C HIS A 38 -14.41 13.91 -3.30
N PRO A 39 -14.18 14.95 -4.12
CA PRO A 39 -13.10 14.94 -5.13
C PRO A 39 -11.70 14.63 -4.56
N LYS A 40 -11.39 15.17 -3.38
CA LYS A 40 -10.11 14.88 -2.68
C LYS A 40 -9.94 13.40 -2.28
N ILE A 41 -11.05 12.70 -1.99
CA ILE A 41 -11.01 11.29 -1.59
C ILE A 41 -10.83 10.38 -2.81
N ILE A 42 -11.31 10.78 -3.99
CA ILE A 42 -11.13 10.02 -5.22
C ILE A 42 -9.64 9.77 -5.51
N MET A 43 -8.79 10.79 -5.37
CA MET A 43 -7.34 10.62 -5.51
C MET A 43 -6.77 9.66 -4.45
N SER A 44 -7.24 9.75 -3.21
CA SER A 44 -6.83 8.84 -2.13
C SER A 44 -7.19 7.38 -2.41
N VAL A 45 -8.28 7.10 -3.13
CA VAL A 45 -8.63 5.74 -3.59
C VAL A 45 -7.53 5.18 -4.49
N SER A 46 -7.09 5.97 -5.47
CA SER A 46 -6.02 5.60 -6.40
C SER A 46 -4.70 5.34 -5.66
N ILE A 47 -4.34 6.23 -4.72
CA ILE A 47 -3.13 6.07 -3.91
C ILE A 47 -3.22 4.78 -3.06
N ALA A 48 -4.32 4.59 -2.33
CA ALA A 48 -4.48 3.43 -1.45
C ALA A 48 -4.33 2.11 -2.20
N LEU A 49 -4.86 2.02 -3.42
CA LEU A 49 -4.75 0.83 -4.24
C LEU A 49 -3.34 0.59 -4.81
N ASN A 50 -2.60 1.65 -5.13
CA ASN A 50 -1.43 1.56 -6.02
C ASN A 50 -0.09 1.95 -5.40
N HIS A 51 -0.03 2.48 -4.18
CA HIS A 51 1.22 3.00 -3.59
C HIS A 51 2.31 1.94 -3.33
N HIS A 52 1.99 0.64 -3.50
CA HIS A 52 2.95 -0.46 -3.45
C HIS A 52 3.24 -1.11 -4.81
N GLU A 53 2.70 -0.56 -5.90
CA GLU A 53 3.16 -0.90 -7.24
C GLU A 53 4.59 -0.41 -7.42
N LYS A 54 5.40 -1.16 -8.17
CA LYS A 54 6.81 -0.85 -8.41
C LYS A 54 7.05 -0.66 -9.89
N TRP A 55 7.96 0.25 -10.23
CA TRP A 55 8.22 0.63 -11.62
C TRP A 55 8.50 -0.57 -12.56
N ASP A 56 9.14 -1.61 -12.03
CA ASP A 56 9.52 -2.83 -12.75
C ASP A 56 8.42 -3.91 -12.82
N GLY A 57 7.25 -3.68 -12.23
CA GLY A 57 6.14 -4.64 -12.16
C GLY A 57 6.22 -5.64 -11.01
N SER A 58 7.26 -5.58 -10.17
CA SER A 58 7.40 -6.48 -9.00
C SER A 58 6.53 -6.08 -7.80
N GLY A 59 5.71 -5.04 -7.97
CA GLY A 59 4.79 -4.53 -6.95
C GLY A 59 3.47 -5.30 -6.86
N TYR A 60 2.53 -4.76 -6.09
CA TYR A 60 1.21 -5.32 -5.87
C TYR A 60 0.17 -4.20 -5.69
N PRO A 61 -1.14 -4.46 -5.87
CA PRO A 61 -1.77 -5.77 -6.12
C PRO A 61 -1.87 -6.22 -7.58
N ARG A 62 -1.58 -5.35 -8.55
CA ARG A 62 -1.82 -5.60 -9.98
C ARG A 62 -0.55 -5.82 -10.79
N GLY A 63 0.62 -5.48 -10.26
CA GLY A 63 1.89 -5.64 -10.98
C GLY A 63 2.00 -4.66 -12.14
N LEU A 64 1.57 -3.42 -11.92
CA LEU A 64 1.60 -2.36 -12.94
C LEU A 64 3.05 -1.96 -13.25
N ILE A 65 3.34 -1.70 -14.52
CA ILE A 65 4.69 -1.39 -14.99
C ILE A 65 4.76 0.06 -15.49
N GLY A 66 5.80 0.78 -15.05
CA GLY A 66 6.10 2.14 -15.50
C GLY A 66 4.92 3.11 -15.35
N GLU A 67 4.47 3.67 -16.47
CA GLU A 67 3.41 4.69 -16.49
C GLU A 67 2.00 4.13 -16.33
N GLN A 68 1.83 2.81 -16.28
CA GLN A 68 0.56 2.21 -15.86
C GLN A 68 0.25 2.53 -14.40
N ILE A 69 1.28 2.84 -13.59
CA ILE A 69 1.12 3.28 -12.20
C ILE A 69 0.70 4.75 -12.20
N PRO A 70 -0.45 5.10 -11.57
CA PRO A 70 -0.88 6.49 -11.45
C PRO A 70 0.22 7.38 -10.85
N ILE A 71 0.34 8.61 -11.35
CA ILE A 71 1.42 9.52 -10.95
C ILE A 71 1.41 9.82 -9.45
N GLU A 72 0.22 10.01 -8.88
CA GLU A 72 0.01 10.23 -7.45
C GLU A 72 0.51 9.06 -6.60
N ALA A 73 0.35 7.82 -7.09
CA ALA A 73 0.81 6.63 -6.39
C ALA A 73 2.34 6.49 -6.46
N ARG A 74 2.96 6.83 -7.61
CA ARG A 74 4.42 6.88 -7.76
C ARG A 74 5.06 7.90 -6.83
N ILE A 75 4.46 9.08 -6.70
CA ILE A 75 4.93 10.12 -5.77
C ILE A 75 4.84 9.61 -4.32
N VAL A 76 3.69 9.07 -3.91
CA VAL A 76 3.49 8.59 -2.54
C VAL A 76 4.41 7.41 -2.21
N MET A 77 4.63 6.47 -3.13
CA MET A 77 5.57 5.37 -2.95
C MET A 77 6.97 5.87 -2.59
N ILE A 78 7.48 6.90 -3.28
CA ILE A 78 8.79 7.48 -3.00
C ILE A 78 8.81 8.11 -1.59
N CYS A 79 7.78 8.86 -1.24
CA CYS A 79 7.65 9.47 0.08
C CYS A 79 7.61 8.41 1.20
N ASP A 80 6.81 7.36 1.02
CA ASP A 80 6.64 6.27 2.00
C ASP A 80 7.95 5.51 2.23
N ILE A 81 8.67 5.16 1.16
CA ILE A 81 9.97 4.49 1.25
C ILE A 81 11.01 5.39 1.91
N TYR A 82 11.05 6.67 1.53
CA TYR A 82 11.98 7.64 2.13
C TYR A 82 11.74 7.80 3.64
N ASP A 83 10.48 7.97 4.05
CA ASP A 83 10.11 8.05 5.46
C ASP A 83 10.44 6.77 6.22
N ALA A 84 10.17 5.61 5.61
CA ALA A 84 10.50 4.31 6.19
C ALA A 84 12.00 4.11 6.45
N MET A 85 12.87 4.59 5.54
CA MET A 85 14.32 4.52 5.69
C MET A 85 14.88 5.50 6.74
N ARG A 86 14.17 6.62 6.98
CA ARG A 86 14.60 7.67 7.92
C ARG A 86 14.05 7.48 9.33
N SER A 87 12.96 6.74 9.48
CA SER A 87 12.30 6.49 10.74
C SER A 87 13.00 5.40 11.56
N THR A 88 13.21 5.65 12.85
CA THR A 88 13.61 4.60 13.79
C THR A 88 12.45 3.64 13.98
N ARG A 89 12.54 2.45 13.39
CA ARG A 89 11.52 1.40 13.57
C ARG A 89 12.04 0.37 14.58
N PRO A 90 11.23 -0.01 15.59
CA PRO A 90 11.60 -1.08 16.51
C PRO A 90 11.54 -2.39 15.72
N PHE A 91 12.71 -2.94 15.42
CA PHE A 91 12.85 -4.29 14.87
C PHE A 91 13.31 -5.24 15.98
#